data_AF-A0A813EHE7-F1
#
_entry.id   AF-A0A813EHE7-F1
#
_cell.length_a   1.000
_cell.length_b   1.000
_cell.length_c   1.000
_cell.angle_alpha   90.00
_cell.angle_beta   90.00
_cell.angle_gamma   90.00
#
_symmetry.space_group_name_H-M   'P 1'
#
loop_
_entity.id
_entity.type
_entity.pdbx_description
1 polymer ?
#
loop_
_entity_poly.entity_id
_entity_poly.type
_entity_poly.pdbx_seq_one_letter_code
_entity_poly.pdbx_strand_id
1 'polypeptide(L)'
;TLRRSCFASGGGGQAELLGLHDSVATHWPEFGAEGKHSCTVEHVLRHRAGLANAWPTETSFDQLLRIEAMEDVMAQAKPETAPGEQFAYHYLSFGWILAGLVRRAAGADLAEVVRSRVTSRLGLADEMMLGVPEDVLAAEGRLASLEVKMPKNMGAGQQASPQGRVPQGVEGSALLSPTVFNMRKVRAACIPAANMHCSGRALARFYAGLGRVSASCGDSELLGSAMLQDLQKPLQGKEGVHLQVSGMDSNPAAKYGLGMKVFEFSRVNGGKPLTGVGHAGVGGSIGLVIPELGIGMAVTVNQLEMNGQASKAVLAVIFEAQAQLSELDLAIAARSERVRLNEREYVEVRVEYDALASANQALSQELATTRSRIAQEQQGCRAAEQELHELQTQLRAGEAEFGADVESIQNRRRALEATLRETSAAMAASDKEAADVRAQTLGLQAQLEVLNAARDELQVQQFQASNKQHAEVSQMEARAEELAAEASELAERHAQVKSQLQALHKQREAPVMKTPQQMDEDAPDFSAAEAQSAARALAAERCGRARNEVAEAEQRL
;
A
#
# COMPACT_ATOMS: atom_id res chain seq x y z
N THR A 1 28.20 -21.58 -45.23
CA THR A 1 28.47 -20.28 -45.90
C THR A 1 28.19 -20.28 -47.41
N LEU A 2 28.36 -21.39 -48.14
CA LEU A 2 28.04 -21.47 -49.57
C LEU A 2 26.55 -21.80 -49.83
N ARG A 3 25.69 -20.78 -49.75
CA ARG A 3 24.30 -20.80 -50.24
C ARG A 3 24.12 -19.74 -51.34
N ARG A 4 23.25 -20.02 -52.32
CA ARG A 4 23.09 -19.22 -53.56
C ARG A 4 22.63 -17.78 -53.34
N SER A 5 21.91 -17.51 -52.25
CA SER A 5 21.34 -16.18 -51.93
C SER A 5 22.37 -15.04 -51.75
N CYS A 6 23.67 -15.33 -51.80
CA CYS A 6 24.74 -14.34 -51.74
C CYS A 6 25.36 -13.98 -53.10
N PHE A 7 24.86 -14.52 -54.23
CA PHE A 7 25.39 -14.27 -55.58
C PHE A 7 24.37 -13.70 -56.58
N ALA A 8 23.08 -13.66 -56.24
CA ALA A 8 22.04 -13.10 -57.11
C ALA A 8 21.29 -11.96 -56.40
N SER A 9 21.33 -10.77 -56.99
CA SER A 9 20.49 -9.62 -56.62
C SER A 9 19.06 -9.80 -57.17
N GLY A 10 18.37 -10.83 -56.71
CA GLY A 10 17.00 -11.19 -57.07
C GLY A 10 16.45 -12.25 -56.12
N GLY A 11 15.25 -12.03 -55.58
CA GLY A 11 14.69 -12.88 -54.52
C GLY A 11 14.17 -14.23 -55.03
N GLY A 12 14.26 -15.28 -54.19
CA GLY A 12 13.66 -16.59 -54.47
C GLY A 12 14.45 -17.79 -53.96
N GLY A 13 14.41 -18.05 -52.65
CA GLY A 13 14.87 -19.30 -52.03
C GLY A 13 16.38 -19.42 -51.72
N GLN A 14 16.72 -19.97 -50.55
CA GLN A 14 18.08 -20.37 -50.21
C GLN A 14 18.41 -21.75 -50.79
N ALA A 15 18.59 -21.86 -52.11
CA ALA A 15 19.23 -23.05 -52.67
C ALA A 15 20.69 -23.15 -52.16
N GLU A 16 21.11 -24.35 -51.76
CA GLU A 16 22.49 -24.60 -51.32
C GLU A 16 23.42 -24.73 -52.54
N LEU A 17 24.72 -24.43 -52.40
CA LEU A 17 25.71 -24.60 -53.49
C LEU A 17 26.45 -25.94 -53.39
N LEU A 18 26.56 -26.50 -52.18
CA LEU A 18 27.23 -27.77 -51.89
C LEU A 18 26.48 -28.48 -50.75
N GLY A 19 25.81 -29.58 -51.05
CA GLY A 19 25.26 -30.50 -50.05
C GLY A 19 26.31 -31.47 -49.50
N LEU A 20 26.15 -31.94 -48.26
CA LEU A 20 27.09 -32.90 -47.65
C LEU A 20 27.11 -34.25 -48.40
N HIS A 21 25.98 -34.67 -48.95
CA HIS A 21 25.85 -35.94 -49.68
C HIS A 21 26.00 -35.79 -51.21
N ASP A 22 26.30 -34.58 -51.70
CA ASP A 22 26.67 -34.38 -53.11
C ASP A 22 27.95 -35.17 -53.41
N SER A 23 28.02 -35.79 -54.58
CA SER A 23 29.31 -36.29 -55.09
C SER A 23 30.22 -35.11 -55.42
N VAL A 24 31.49 -35.18 -55.02
CA VAL A 24 32.52 -34.23 -55.45
C VAL A 24 32.57 -34.18 -56.98
N ALA A 25 32.37 -35.32 -57.65
CA ALA A 25 32.35 -35.43 -59.12
C ALA A 25 31.16 -34.72 -59.79
N THR A 26 30.10 -34.36 -59.06
CA THR A 26 28.99 -33.54 -59.59
C THR A 26 29.42 -32.09 -59.81
N HIS A 27 30.33 -31.59 -58.97
CA HIS A 27 30.87 -30.22 -59.03
C HIS A 27 32.24 -30.16 -59.68
N TRP A 28 32.98 -31.27 -59.67
CA TRP A 28 34.33 -31.42 -60.20
C TRP A 28 34.46 -32.72 -61.00
N PRO A 29 34.01 -32.75 -62.28
CA PRO A 29 33.94 -33.98 -63.07
C PRO A 29 35.27 -34.74 -63.19
N GLU A 30 36.39 -34.02 -63.31
CA GLU A 30 37.72 -34.62 -63.41
C GLU A 30 38.10 -35.39 -62.13
N PHE A 31 37.61 -34.97 -60.96
CA PHE A 31 37.81 -35.69 -59.70
C PHE A 31 37.08 -37.04 -59.65
N GLY A 32 36.16 -37.34 -60.57
CA GLY A 32 35.53 -38.66 -60.68
C GLY A 32 36.49 -39.80 -61.08
N ALA A 33 37.63 -39.47 -61.70
CA ALA A 33 38.61 -40.43 -62.20
C ALA A 33 39.16 -41.39 -61.13
N GLU A 34 39.77 -42.51 -61.55
CA GLU A 34 40.27 -43.57 -60.67
C GLU A 34 39.24 -44.13 -59.67
N GLY A 35 37.96 -44.16 -60.07
CA GLY A 35 36.86 -44.71 -59.27
C GLY A 35 36.30 -43.78 -58.19
N LYS A 36 36.71 -42.50 -58.17
CA LYS A 36 36.33 -41.53 -57.12
C LYS A 36 34.92 -40.95 -57.26
N HIS A 37 34.13 -41.34 -58.27
CA HIS A 37 32.75 -40.89 -58.48
C HIS A 37 31.80 -41.02 -57.26
N SER A 38 32.04 -41.96 -56.35
CA SER A 38 31.28 -42.15 -55.11
C SER A 38 31.76 -41.29 -53.92
N CYS A 39 32.81 -40.48 -54.09
CA CYS A 39 33.32 -39.59 -53.06
C CYS A 39 32.35 -38.43 -52.83
N THR A 40 31.78 -38.32 -51.63
CA THR A 40 30.90 -37.21 -51.25
C THR A 40 31.64 -36.08 -50.56
N VAL A 41 31.03 -34.90 -50.47
CA VAL A 41 31.56 -33.78 -49.68
C VAL A 41 31.76 -34.19 -48.21
N GLU A 42 30.87 -35.01 -47.64
CA GLU A 42 31.04 -35.60 -46.31
C GLU A 42 32.23 -36.57 -46.24
N HIS A 43 32.49 -37.39 -47.27
CA HIS A 43 33.70 -38.24 -47.29
C HIS A 43 34.98 -37.40 -47.26
N VAL A 44 35.04 -36.26 -47.95
CA VAL A 44 36.18 -35.33 -47.86
C VAL A 44 36.27 -34.72 -46.46
N LEU A 45 35.18 -34.15 -45.95
CA LEU A 45 35.15 -33.49 -44.64
C LEU A 45 35.48 -34.43 -43.48
N ARG A 46 35.12 -35.72 -43.57
CA ARG A 46 35.44 -36.73 -42.56
C ARG A 46 36.76 -37.48 -42.80
N HIS A 47 37.62 -36.99 -43.69
CA HIS A 47 38.90 -37.64 -44.05
C HIS A 47 38.76 -39.13 -44.49
N ARG A 48 37.67 -39.45 -45.19
CA ARG A 48 37.32 -40.76 -45.75
C ARG A 48 37.38 -40.79 -47.29
N ALA A 49 38.00 -39.80 -47.94
CA ALA A 49 38.09 -39.73 -49.40
C ALA A 49 39.13 -40.69 -50.02
N GLY A 50 39.87 -41.45 -49.22
CA GLY A 50 40.88 -42.42 -49.68
C GLY A 50 42.17 -41.79 -50.23
N LEU A 51 42.41 -40.50 -49.99
CA LEU A 51 43.51 -39.72 -50.59
C LEU A 51 44.45 -39.13 -49.52
N ALA A 52 44.67 -39.83 -48.39
CA ALA A 52 45.43 -39.28 -47.28
C ALA A 52 46.93 -39.12 -47.60
N ASN A 53 47.47 -40.05 -48.39
CA ASN A 53 48.82 -40.03 -48.96
C ASN A 53 48.80 -39.75 -50.47
N ALA A 54 47.78 -39.05 -50.98
CA ALA A 54 47.78 -38.51 -52.34
C ALA A 54 48.73 -37.30 -52.44
N TRP A 55 50.03 -37.57 -52.54
CA TRP A 55 51.07 -36.59 -52.85
C TRP A 55 52.04 -37.23 -53.87
N PRO A 56 52.36 -36.58 -55.02
CA PRO A 56 53.23 -37.18 -56.01
C PRO A 56 54.69 -37.05 -55.56
N THR A 57 55.39 -38.18 -55.51
CA THR A 57 56.83 -38.25 -55.18
C THR A 57 57.71 -37.48 -56.18
N GLU A 58 57.20 -37.19 -57.38
CA GLU A 58 57.90 -36.45 -58.44
C GLU A 58 57.57 -34.94 -58.47
N THR A 59 56.83 -34.43 -57.47
CA THR A 59 56.42 -33.01 -57.43
C THR A 59 57.59 -32.11 -57.06
N SER A 60 57.86 -31.10 -57.89
CA SER A 60 58.79 -30.03 -57.52
C SER A 60 58.20 -29.14 -56.41
N PHE A 61 59.05 -28.59 -55.55
CA PHE A 61 58.60 -27.71 -54.46
C PHE A 61 57.76 -26.52 -54.96
N ASP A 62 58.05 -25.97 -56.14
CA ASP A 62 57.27 -24.87 -56.72
C ASP A 62 55.91 -25.28 -57.32
N GLN A 63 55.68 -26.58 -57.56
CA GLN A 63 54.33 -27.12 -57.84
C GLN A 63 53.51 -27.28 -56.56
N LEU A 64 54.12 -27.70 -55.44
CA LEU A 64 53.43 -27.79 -54.13
C LEU A 64 52.86 -26.44 -53.64
N LEU A 65 53.38 -25.32 -54.15
CA LEU A 65 52.93 -23.96 -53.84
C LEU A 65 51.86 -23.43 -54.82
N ARG A 66 51.54 -24.17 -55.89
CA ARG A 66 50.50 -23.84 -56.87
C ARG A 66 49.29 -24.72 -56.62
N ILE A 67 48.26 -24.13 -56.04
CA ILE A 67 47.09 -24.88 -55.58
C ILE A 67 46.33 -25.53 -56.74
N GLU A 68 46.32 -24.90 -57.93
CA GLU A 68 45.76 -25.44 -59.18
C GLU A 68 46.45 -26.74 -59.60
N ALA A 69 47.79 -26.78 -59.54
CA ALA A 69 48.55 -27.98 -59.88
C ALA A 69 48.29 -29.12 -58.88
N MET A 70 48.01 -28.79 -57.62
CA MET A 70 47.63 -29.76 -56.61
C MET A 70 46.17 -30.20 -56.74
N GLU A 71 45.27 -29.36 -57.25
CA GLU A 71 43.93 -29.78 -57.67
C GLU A 71 44.01 -30.84 -58.78
N ASP A 72 44.77 -30.59 -59.86
CA ASP A 72 44.94 -31.54 -60.96
C ASP A 72 45.49 -32.90 -60.48
N VAL A 73 46.42 -32.87 -59.52
CA VAL A 73 46.90 -34.07 -58.83
C VAL A 73 45.79 -34.77 -58.05
N MET A 74 44.99 -34.06 -57.25
CA MET A 74 43.87 -34.67 -56.51
C MET A 74 42.85 -35.32 -57.45
N ALA A 75 42.62 -34.74 -58.63
CA ALA A 75 41.75 -35.31 -59.64
C ALA A 75 42.31 -36.62 -60.23
N GLN A 76 43.60 -36.64 -60.59
CA GLN A 76 44.26 -37.79 -61.20
C GLN A 76 44.67 -38.88 -60.20
N ALA A 77 44.78 -38.57 -58.90
CA ALA A 77 45.23 -39.52 -57.89
C ALA A 77 44.26 -40.69 -57.72
N LYS A 78 44.81 -41.91 -57.71
CA LYS A 78 44.10 -43.12 -57.34
C LYS A 78 43.97 -43.22 -55.81
N PRO A 79 42.78 -43.51 -55.27
CA PRO A 79 42.61 -43.62 -53.82
C PRO A 79 43.17 -44.94 -53.27
N GLU A 80 43.71 -44.86 -52.05
CA GLU A 80 44.31 -45.95 -51.26
C GLU A 80 43.26 -46.94 -50.72
N THR A 81 42.06 -46.42 -50.41
CA THR A 81 40.87 -47.14 -49.94
C THR A 81 39.65 -46.57 -50.67
N ALA A 82 38.54 -47.31 -50.76
CA ALA A 82 37.38 -46.80 -51.50
C ALA A 82 36.79 -45.55 -50.80
N PRO A 83 36.28 -44.53 -51.52
CA PRO A 83 35.71 -43.35 -50.90
C PRO A 83 34.55 -43.69 -49.95
N GLY A 84 34.70 -43.31 -48.68
CA GLY A 84 33.80 -43.64 -47.58
C GLY A 84 34.23 -44.86 -46.76
N GLU A 85 35.15 -45.70 -47.22
CA GLU A 85 35.46 -47.00 -46.60
C GLU A 85 36.19 -46.89 -45.25
N GLN A 86 37.27 -46.09 -45.18
CA GLN A 86 38.17 -46.05 -44.04
C GLN A 86 38.60 -44.61 -43.70
N PHE A 87 38.88 -44.32 -42.42
CA PHE A 87 39.42 -43.04 -41.98
C PHE A 87 40.95 -43.02 -42.07
N ALA A 88 41.52 -41.99 -42.70
CA ALA A 88 42.95 -41.70 -42.69
C ALA A 88 43.15 -40.19 -42.73
N TYR A 89 43.91 -39.57 -41.82
CA TYR A 89 43.98 -38.10 -41.74
C TYR A 89 44.66 -37.48 -42.98
N HIS A 90 43.88 -36.78 -43.81
CA HIS A 90 44.31 -36.14 -45.06
C HIS A 90 45.07 -34.82 -44.79
N TYR A 91 46.27 -34.91 -44.23
CA TYR A 91 47.03 -33.80 -43.64
C TYR A 91 47.36 -32.61 -44.58
N LEU A 92 47.50 -32.84 -45.89
CA LEU A 92 47.61 -31.79 -46.92
C LEU A 92 46.47 -31.85 -47.94
N SER A 93 46.18 -33.05 -48.45
CA SER A 93 45.19 -33.29 -49.51
C SER A 93 43.79 -32.78 -49.18
N PHE A 94 43.38 -32.76 -47.89
CA PHE A 94 42.13 -32.13 -47.45
C PHE A 94 41.99 -30.69 -47.94
N GLY A 95 43.07 -29.89 -47.86
CA GLY A 95 43.07 -28.50 -48.28
C GLY A 95 42.96 -28.35 -49.81
N TRP A 96 43.64 -29.21 -50.57
CA TRP A 96 43.62 -29.18 -52.03
C TRP A 96 42.29 -29.69 -52.61
N ILE A 97 41.72 -30.76 -52.04
CA ILE A 97 40.40 -31.27 -52.45
C ILE A 97 39.30 -30.23 -52.17
N LEU A 98 39.31 -29.62 -50.99
CA LEU A 98 38.35 -28.56 -50.65
C LEU A 98 38.54 -27.31 -51.53
N ALA A 99 39.77 -26.97 -51.93
CA ALA A 99 40.01 -25.85 -52.83
C ALA A 99 39.42 -26.09 -54.22
N GLY A 100 39.71 -27.23 -54.86
CA GLY A 100 39.19 -27.53 -56.20
C GLY A 100 37.68 -27.72 -56.26
N LEU A 101 37.09 -28.26 -55.17
CA LEU A 101 35.65 -28.32 -54.99
C LEU A 101 35.03 -26.92 -54.85
N VAL A 102 35.58 -26.06 -53.97
CA VAL A 102 35.05 -24.71 -53.74
C VAL A 102 35.22 -23.84 -54.98
N ARG A 103 36.36 -23.92 -55.69
CA ARG A 103 36.61 -23.14 -56.92
C ARG A 103 35.54 -23.43 -57.97
N ARG A 104 35.22 -24.70 -58.20
CA ARG A 104 34.24 -25.11 -59.23
C ARG A 104 32.79 -24.88 -58.79
N ALA A 105 32.46 -25.09 -57.51
CA ALA A 105 31.10 -24.89 -57.01
C ALA A 105 30.73 -23.42 -56.69
N ALA A 106 31.71 -22.55 -56.40
CA ALA A 106 31.51 -21.14 -56.08
C ALA A 106 31.98 -20.17 -57.17
N GLY A 107 32.76 -20.62 -58.15
CA GLY A 107 33.32 -19.78 -59.22
C GLY A 107 34.43 -18.83 -58.76
N ALA A 108 34.99 -19.04 -57.57
CA ALA A 108 35.96 -18.16 -56.93
C ALA A 108 36.92 -18.95 -56.03
N ASP A 109 38.14 -18.45 -55.86
CA ASP A 109 39.23 -19.18 -55.19
C ASP A 109 38.99 -19.33 -53.69
N LEU A 110 39.46 -20.43 -53.09
CA LEU A 110 39.21 -20.73 -51.68
C LEU A 110 39.68 -19.60 -50.73
N ALA A 111 40.80 -18.94 -51.03
CA ALA A 111 41.29 -17.79 -50.26
C ALA A 111 40.32 -16.59 -50.32
N GLU A 112 39.75 -16.30 -51.50
CA GLU A 112 38.74 -15.25 -51.69
C GLU A 112 37.42 -15.61 -51.01
N VAL A 113 36.97 -16.87 -51.15
CA VAL A 113 35.75 -17.38 -50.50
C VAL A 113 35.87 -17.34 -48.98
N VAL A 114 37.03 -17.69 -48.42
CA VAL A 114 37.31 -17.56 -46.98
C VAL A 114 37.38 -16.10 -46.56
N ARG A 115 38.08 -15.22 -47.31
CA ARG A 115 38.15 -13.79 -46.99
C ARG A 115 36.76 -13.16 -46.99
N SER A 116 36.02 -13.28 -48.08
CA SER A 116 34.69 -12.66 -48.26
C SER A 116 33.60 -13.24 -47.36
N ARG A 117 33.53 -14.56 -47.17
CA ARG A 117 32.41 -15.22 -46.46
C ARG A 117 32.68 -15.60 -45.02
N VAL A 118 33.93 -15.57 -44.56
CA VAL A 118 34.31 -15.95 -43.19
C VAL A 118 35.04 -14.81 -42.50
N THR A 119 36.26 -14.46 -42.92
CA THR A 119 37.11 -13.57 -42.11
C THR A 119 36.64 -12.11 -42.17
N SER A 120 36.22 -11.58 -43.31
CA SER A 120 35.62 -10.24 -43.40
C SER A 120 34.34 -10.11 -42.58
N ARG A 121 33.48 -11.15 -42.52
CA ARG A 121 32.23 -11.12 -41.73
C ARG A 121 32.45 -11.05 -40.23
N LEU A 122 33.61 -11.50 -39.75
CA LEU A 122 34.02 -11.43 -38.34
C LEU A 122 34.98 -10.26 -38.04
N GLY A 123 35.29 -9.41 -39.03
CA GLY A 123 36.29 -8.34 -38.87
C GLY A 123 37.73 -8.86 -38.71
N LEU A 124 38.04 -10.01 -39.31
CA LEU A 124 39.31 -10.74 -39.18
C LEU A 124 40.15 -10.78 -40.46
N ALA A 125 39.71 -10.12 -41.55
CA ALA A 125 40.36 -10.21 -42.86
C ALA A 125 41.87 -9.86 -42.84
N ASP A 126 42.27 -8.96 -41.92
CA ASP A 126 43.65 -8.47 -41.80
C ASP A 126 44.37 -9.06 -40.55
N GLU A 127 43.77 -10.07 -39.93
CA GLU A 127 44.35 -10.90 -38.86
C GLU A 127 44.27 -12.42 -39.12
N MET A 128 43.64 -12.87 -40.21
CA MET A 128 43.49 -14.29 -40.56
C MET A 128 43.54 -14.45 -42.08
N MET A 129 44.68 -14.91 -42.59
CA MET A 129 45.07 -14.88 -44.01
C MET A 129 45.47 -16.27 -44.52
N LEU A 130 44.87 -16.67 -45.64
CA LEU A 130 45.26 -17.85 -46.42
C LEU A 130 45.88 -17.34 -47.73
N GLY A 131 47.21 -17.44 -47.82
CA GLY A 131 47.99 -16.57 -48.70
C GLY A 131 48.13 -15.18 -48.07
N VAL A 132 49.34 -14.83 -47.65
CA VAL A 132 49.63 -13.54 -47.01
C VAL A 132 49.92 -12.47 -48.09
N PRO A 133 49.22 -11.31 -48.08
CA PRO A 133 49.45 -10.21 -49.02
C PRO A 133 50.88 -9.63 -48.97
N GLU A 134 51.35 -9.10 -50.10
CA GLU A 134 52.75 -8.65 -50.27
C GLU A 134 53.12 -7.43 -49.40
N ASP A 135 52.16 -6.56 -49.07
CA ASP A 135 52.32 -5.48 -48.09
C ASP A 135 52.51 -6.04 -46.67
N VAL A 136 51.78 -7.10 -46.31
CA VAL A 136 51.91 -7.80 -45.02
C VAL A 136 53.20 -8.63 -44.96
N LEU A 137 53.68 -9.14 -46.11
CA LEU A 137 55.00 -9.77 -46.23
C LEU A 137 56.15 -8.76 -46.20
N ALA A 138 55.92 -7.50 -46.58
CA ALA A 138 56.89 -6.41 -46.46
C ALA A 138 56.89 -5.76 -45.05
N ALA A 139 55.79 -5.86 -44.31
CA ALA A 139 55.65 -5.31 -42.96
C ALA A 139 56.54 -6.06 -41.94
N GLU A 140 57.66 -5.46 -41.58
CA GLU A 140 58.59 -6.00 -40.58
C GLU A 140 57.91 -6.20 -39.22
N GLY A 141 58.24 -7.30 -38.53
CA GLY A 141 57.65 -7.66 -37.23
C GLY A 141 56.19 -8.16 -37.27
N ARG A 142 55.44 -8.02 -38.38
CA ARG A 142 54.02 -8.45 -38.45
C ARG A 142 53.84 -9.98 -38.45
N LEU A 143 54.83 -10.74 -38.89
CA LEU A 143 54.78 -12.19 -39.07
C LEU A 143 55.92 -12.89 -38.31
N ALA A 144 55.60 -13.54 -37.18
CA ALA A 144 56.59 -14.28 -36.38
C ALA A 144 57.31 -15.38 -37.18
N SER A 145 58.56 -15.66 -36.85
CA SER A 145 59.31 -16.81 -37.38
C SER A 145 59.04 -18.07 -36.55
N LEU A 146 58.85 -19.20 -37.23
CA LEU A 146 58.72 -20.51 -36.60
C LEU A 146 60.09 -21.10 -36.25
N GLU A 147 60.22 -21.59 -35.02
CA GLU A 147 61.41 -22.27 -34.48
C GLU A 147 61.04 -23.69 -34.05
N VAL A 148 61.86 -24.69 -34.36
CA VAL A 148 61.61 -26.08 -33.92
C VAL A 148 62.52 -26.41 -32.73
N LYS A 149 61.93 -26.63 -31.56
CA LYS A 149 62.67 -26.93 -30.33
C LYS A 149 62.96 -28.43 -30.23
N MET A 150 64.06 -28.84 -30.84
CA MET A 150 64.49 -30.25 -30.86
C MET A 150 64.76 -30.77 -29.43
N PRO A 151 64.40 -32.04 -29.12
CA PRO A 151 64.79 -32.66 -27.85
C PRO A 151 66.31 -32.71 -27.68
N LYS A 152 66.80 -32.51 -26.44
CA LYS A 152 68.24 -32.43 -26.11
C LYS A 152 69.09 -33.66 -26.50
N ASN A 153 68.46 -34.75 -26.92
CA ASN A 153 69.11 -36.01 -27.26
C ASN A 153 69.29 -36.21 -28.78
N MET A 154 68.80 -35.27 -29.62
CA MET A 154 69.12 -35.22 -31.05
C MET A 154 70.48 -34.54 -31.26
N GLY A 155 71.33 -35.12 -32.12
CA GLY A 155 72.67 -34.60 -32.39
C GLY A 155 72.69 -33.23 -33.07
N ALA A 156 73.70 -32.41 -32.77
CA ALA A 156 73.79 -31.00 -33.18
C ALA A 156 73.77 -30.74 -34.71
N GLY A 157 73.98 -31.76 -35.54
CA GLY A 157 73.97 -31.65 -37.01
C GLY A 157 72.59 -31.49 -37.66
N GLN A 158 71.49 -31.54 -36.90
CA GLN A 158 70.11 -31.47 -37.43
C GLN A 158 69.35 -30.18 -37.02
N GLN A 159 70.05 -29.06 -36.87
CA GLN A 159 69.39 -27.77 -36.67
C GLN A 159 68.76 -27.26 -37.97
N ALA A 160 67.42 -27.18 -38.00
CA ALA A 160 66.68 -26.60 -39.12
C ALA A 160 66.97 -25.09 -39.22
N SER A 161 67.29 -24.60 -40.42
CA SER A 161 67.60 -23.18 -40.63
C SER A 161 66.38 -22.29 -40.34
N PRO A 162 66.51 -21.21 -39.53
CA PRO A 162 65.40 -20.29 -39.24
C PRO A 162 64.77 -19.63 -40.48
N GLN A 163 65.55 -19.51 -41.56
CA GLN A 163 65.10 -18.91 -42.83
C GLN A 163 64.20 -19.84 -43.66
N GLY A 164 64.15 -21.13 -43.31
CA GLY A 164 63.58 -22.17 -44.15
C GLY A 164 64.49 -22.52 -45.33
N ARG A 165 64.82 -23.80 -45.47
CA ARG A 165 65.48 -24.35 -46.67
C ARG A 165 64.87 -25.70 -46.98
N VAL A 166 64.62 -25.96 -48.26
CA VAL A 166 64.28 -27.30 -48.75
C VAL A 166 65.59 -28.05 -48.97
N PRO A 167 65.82 -29.20 -48.31
CA PRO A 167 66.98 -30.04 -48.61
C PRO A 167 66.83 -30.69 -50.00
N GLN A 168 67.94 -30.93 -50.68
CA GLN A 168 67.92 -31.59 -51.99
C GLN A 168 67.49 -33.05 -51.88
N GLY A 169 66.70 -33.54 -52.84
CA GLY A 169 66.22 -34.92 -52.90
C GLY A 169 65.00 -35.22 -52.02
N VAL A 170 64.38 -34.19 -51.43
CA VAL A 170 63.14 -34.27 -50.63
C VAL A 170 62.17 -33.13 -50.96
N GLU A 171 62.27 -32.57 -52.17
CA GLU A 171 61.47 -31.43 -52.64
C GLU A 171 59.96 -31.70 -52.57
N GLY A 172 59.54 -32.92 -52.91
CA GLY A 172 58.14 -33.36 -52.84
C GLY A 172 57.57 -33.46 -51.41
N SER A 173 58.42 -33.55 -50.38
CA SER A 173 58.02 -33.58 -48.97
C SER A 173 58.44 -32.31 -48.19
N ALA A 174 58.83 -31.24 -48.89
CA ALA A 174 59.26 -29.97 -48.29
C ALA A 174 58.27 -29.39 -47.27
N LEU A 175 56.95 -29.52 -47.53
CA LEU A 175 55.89 -29.03 -46.65
C LEU A 175 55.75 -29.81 -45.33
N LEU A 176 56.48 -30.92 -45.14
CA LEU A 176 56.56 -31.62 -43.85
C LEU A 176 57.52 -30.93 -42.86
N SER A 177 58.36 -30.00 -43.32
CA SER A 177 59.32 -29.26 -42.49
C SER A 177 58.72 -27.93 -42.00
N PRO A 178 58.49 -27.72 -40.68
CA PRO A 178 57.84 -26.51 -40.19
C PRO A 178 58.60 -25.21 -40.50
N THR A 179 59.93 -25.24 -40.65
CA THR A 179 60.70 -24.01 -40.98
C THR A 179 60.54 -23.56 -42.42
N VAL A 180 60.04 -24.41 -43.33
CA VAL A 180 59.76 -24.03 -44.73
C VAL A 180 58.65 -22.95 -44.79
N PHE A 181 57.75 -22.92 -43.80
CA PHE A 181 56.72 -21.88 -43.66
C PHE A 181 57.27 -20.50 -43.25
N ASN A 182 58.59 -20.36 -43.01
CA ASN A 182 59.24 -19.05 -42.87
C ASN A 182 59.61 -18.41 -44.23
N MET A 183 59.63 -19.18 -45.32
CA MET A 183 60.00 -18.67 -46.65
C MET A 183 58.88 -17.79 -47.22
N ARG A 184 59.21 -16.57 -47.72
CA ARG A 184 58.23 -15.60 -48.27
C ARG A 184 57.24 -16.23 -49.26
N LYS A 185 57.73 -17.05 -50.20
CA LYS A 185 56.87 -17.73 -51.20
C LYS A 185 55.89 -18.75 -50.61
N VAL A 186 56.20 -19.35 -49.47
CA VAL A 186 55.32 -20.32 -48.76
C VAL A 186 54.28 -19.58 -47.91
N ARG A 187 54.60 -18.38 -47.44
CA ARG A 187 53.64 -17.48 -46.78
C ARG A 187 52.67 -16.84 -47.79
N ALA A 188 53.15 -16.51 -48.98
CA ALA A 188 52.34 -15.98 -50.09
C ALA A 188 51.38 -17.03 -50.70
N ALA A 189 51.80 -18.30 -50.79
CA ALA A 189 51.02 -19.38 -51.39
C ALA A 189 49.70 -19.68 -50.66
N CYS A 190 48.77 -20.37 -51.32
CA CYS A 190 47.56 -20.91 -50.72
C CYS A 190 47.75 -22.40 -50.42
N ILE A 191 47.92 -22.77 -49.14
CA ILE A 191 48.09 -24.18 -48.70
C ILE A 191 47.07 -24.44 -47.57
N PRO A 192 45.78 -24.71 -47.90
CA PRO A 192 44.67 -24.48 -46.98
C PRO A 192 44.69 -25.35 -45.71
N ALA A 193 45.33 -26.51 -45.75
CA ALA A 193 45.48 -27.41 -44.61
C ALA A 193 46.64 -27.03 -43.66
N ALA A 194 47.55 -26.13 -44.07
CA ALA A 194 48.84 -25.96 -43.38
C ALA A 194 49.34 -24.52 -43.19
N ASN A 195 49.00 -23.54 -44.04
CA ASN A 195 49.64 -22.20 -44.01
C ASN A 195 48.72 -21.00 -43.68
N MET A 196 47.57 -21.22 -43.03
CA MET A 196 46.74 -20.13 -42.49
C MET A 196 47.52 -19.30 -41.45
N HIS A 197 47.86 -18.06 -41.79
CA HIS A 197 48.53 -17.13 -40.87
C HIS A 197 47.48 -16.36 -40.07
N CYS A 198 47.51 -16.46 -38.74
CA CYS A 198 46.56 -15.74 -37.89
C CYS A 198 47.12 -15.38 -36.51
N SER A 199 46.51 -14.36 -35.89
CA SER A 199 46.72 -14.07 -34.46
C SER A 199 45.86 -14.98 -33.58
N GLY A 200 46.31 -15.31 -32.36
CA GLY A 200 45.50 -16.06 -31.40
C GLY A 200 44.15 -15.38 -31.09
N ARG A 201 44.10 -14.05 -31.11
CA ARG A 201 42.85 -13.26 -31.00
C ARG A 201 41.90 -13.55 -32.16
N ALA A 202 42.40 -13.56 -33.39
CA ALA A 202 41.58 -13.85 -34.56
C ALA A 202 41.11 -15.31 -34.60
N LEU A 203 41.99 -16.26 -34.25
CA LEU A 203 41.62 -17.68 -34.21
C LEU A 203 40.57 -17.97 -33.13
N ALA A 204 40.70 -17.36 -31.94
CA ALA A 204 39.69 -17.44 -30.89
C ALA A 204 38.35 -16.83 -31.32
N ARG A 205 38.37 -15.66 -31.99
CA ARG A 205 37.16 -15.03 -32.57
C ARG A 205 36.52 -15.87 -33.68
N PHE A 206 37.31 -16.50 -34.54
CA PHE A 206 36.81 -17.43 -35.57
C PHE A 206 36.04 -18.58 -34.91
N TYR A 207 36.62 -19.24 -33.91
CA TYR A 207 35.94 -20.31 -33.18
C TYR A 207 34.73 -19.81 -32.38
N ALA A 208 34.79 -18.62 -31.78
CA ALA A 208 33.66 -18.01 -31.09
C ALA A 208 32.46 -17.75 -32.02
N GLY A 209 32.71 -17.25 -33.24
CA GLY A 209 31.69 -17.06 -34.27
C GLY A 209 31.19 -18.37 -34.89
N LEU A 210 32.06 -19.39 -34.99
CA LEU A 210 31.70 -20.74 -35.46
C LEU A 210 30.69 -21.41 -34.51
N GLY A 211 30.92 -21.33 -33.20
CA GLY A 211 30.08 -21.94 -32.18
C GLY A 211 28.94 -21.06 -31.66
N ARG A 212 28.77 -19.84 -32.18
CA ARG A 212 27.73 -18.87 -31.77
C ARG A 212 27.85 -18.40 -30.31
N VAL A 213 29.05 -18.39 -29.74
CA VAL A 213 29.26 -18.22 -28.28
C VAL A 213 29.64 -16.81 -27.82
N SER A 214 29.79 -15.83 -28.72
CA SER A 214 30.17 -14.47 -28.33
C SER A 214 29.37 -13.38 -29.02
N ALA A 215 28.72 -12.53 -28.23
CA ALA A 215 28.10 -11.28 -28.69
C ALA A 215 29.10 -10.34 -29.40
N SER A 216 30.42 -10.50 -29.18
CA SER A 216 31.46 -9.72 -29.87
C SER A 216 31.63 -10.05 -31.37
N CYS A 217 30.86 -11.02 -31.88
CA CYS A 217 30.75 -11.36 -33.31
C CYS A 217 29.53 -10.71 -33.99
N GLY A 218 28.59 -10.11 -33.24
CA GLY A 218 27.32 -9.60 -33.77
C GLY A 218 26.44 -10.67 -34.41
N ASP A 219 25.49 -10.25 -35.26
CA ASP A 219 24.58 -11.14 -35.99
C ASP A 219 25.26 -11.93 -37.14
N SER A 220 26.59 -11.93 -37.23
CA SER A 220 27.39 -12.61 -38.26
C SER A 220 27.44 -14.14 -38.05
N GLU A 221 26.29 -14.80 -37.99
CA GLU A 221 26.20 -16.26 -37.90
C GLU A 221 26.88 -16.96 -39.09
N LEU A 222 27.99 -17.68 -38.86
CA LEU A 222 28.69 -18.41 -39.92
C LEU A 222 27.97 -19.71 -40.33
N LEU A 223 27.37 -20.40 -39.34
CA LEU A 223 26.74 -21.72 -39.49
C LEU A 223 25.40 -21.79 -38.76
N GLY A 224 24.46 -22.56 -39.31
CA GLY A 224 23.20 -22.93 -38.64
C GLY A 224 23.42 -23.88 -37.47
N SER A 225 22.48 -23.91 -36.52
CA SER A 225 22.53 -24.77 -35.33
C SER A 225 22.68 -26.27 -35.65
N ALA A 226 22.01 -26.77 -36.69
CA ALA A 226 22.14 -28.16 -37.16
C ALA A 226 23.59 -28.49 -37.57
N MET A 227 24.20 -27.67 -38.44
CA MET A 227 25.58 -27.87 -38.88
C MET A 227 26.59 -27.79 -37.72
N LEU A 228 26.31 -26.97 -36.69
CA LEU A 228 27.11 -26.93 -35.47
C LEU A 228 26.98 -28.23 -34.64
N GLN A 229 25.82 -28.89 -34.65
CA GLN A 229 25.67 -30.24 -34.08
C GLN A 229 26.40 -31.29 -34.92
N ASP A 230 26.38 -31.19 -36.26
CA ASP A 230 27.05 -32.15 -37.14
C ASP A 230 28.59 -32.05 -37.07
N LEU A 231 29.13 -30.85 -36.84
CA LEU A 231 30.53 -30.64 -36.45
C LEU A 231 30.92 -31.40 -35.17
N GLN A 232 30.00 -31.49 -34.20
CA GLN A 232 30.19 -32.17 -32.91
C GLN A 232 29.94 -33.69 -32.96
N LYS A 233 29.47 -34.25 -34.09
CA LYS A 233 29.22 -35.69 -34.24
C LYS A 233 30.46 -36.39 -34.80
N PRO A 234 31.27 -37.09 -33.97
CA PRO A 234 32.40 -37.85 -34.47
C PRO A 234 31.94 -39.10 -35.24
N LEU A 235 32.83 -39.62 -36.08
CA LEU A 235 32.70 -40.97 -36.66
C LEU A 235 32.53 -42.04 -35.57
N GLN A 236 31.78 -43.11 -35.88
CA GLN A 236 31.45 -44.18 -34.93
C GLN A 236 31.72 -45.57 -35.54
N GLY A 237 31.92 -46.56 -34.66
CA GLY A 237 32.12 -47.95 -35.06
C GLY A 237 33.31 -48.14 -36.01
N LYS A 238 33.13 -48.98 -37.03
CA LYS A 238 34.17 -49.27 -38.03
C LYS A 238 34.63 -48.03 -38.81
N GLU A 239 33.76 -47.04 -38.98
CA GLU A 239 34.07 -45.82 -39.73
C GLU A 239 35.07 -44.91 -39.01
N GLY A 240 35.18 -45.05 -37.69
CA GLY A 240 36.14 -44.34 -36.85
C GLY A 240 37.46 -45.10 -36.64
N VAL A 241 37.69 -46.23 -37.33
CA VAL A 241 38.96 -46.97 -37.25
C VAL A 241 40.04 -46.17 -37.96
N HIS A 242 41.00 -45.67 -37.17
CA HIS A 242 42.06 -44.79 -37.62
C HIS A 242 43.18 -45.56 -38.34
N LEU A 243 43.30 -45.43 -39.66
CA LEU A 243 44.54 -45.77 -40.36
C LEU A 243 45.62 -44.75 -40.00
N GLN A 244 46.73 -45.23 -39.43
CA GLN A 244 47.84 -44.37 -39.03
C GLN A 244 48.58 -43.82 -40.26
N VAL A 245 48.46 -42.51 -40.48
CA VAL A 245 49.20 -41.82 -41.55
C VAL A 245 50.60 -41.44 -41.06
N SER A 246 51.59 -42.22 -41.51
CA SER A 246 53.05 -42.00 -41.44
C SER A 246 53.54 -40.94 -40.43
N GLY A 247 53.34 -41.21 -39.14
CA GLY A 247 53.92 -40.43 -38.03
C GLY A 247 53.32 -39.04 -37.76
N MET A 248 52.33 -38.57 -38.52
CA MET A 248 51.79 -37.21 -38.38
C MET A 248 50.41 -37.08 -37.74
N ASP A 249 49.63 -38.16 -37.65
CA ASP A 249 48.68 -38.27 -36.53
C ASP A 249 49.16 -39.40 -35.60
N SER A 250 49.35 -39.05 -34.33
CA SER A 250 49.95 -39.89 -33.30
C SER A 250 48.94 -40.35 -32.25
N ASN A 251 47.67 -39.93 -32.37
CA ASN A 251 46.61 -40.30 -31.45
C ASN A 251 45.51 -41.10 -32.15
N PRO A 252 45.53 -42.45 -32.09
CA PRO A 252 44.48 -43.28 -32.67
C PRO A 252 43.11 -43.15 -31.96
N ALA A 253 43.03 -42.43 -30.84
CA ALA A 253 41.78 -42.03 -30.19
C ALA A 253 41.30 -40.62 -30.59
N ALA A 254 41.93 -39.97 -31.57
CA ALA A 254 41.50 -38.67 -32.08
C ALA A 254 40.15 -38.80 -32.81
N LYS A 255 39.11 -38.19 -32.24
CA LYS A 255 37.77 -38.15 -32.81
C LYS A 255 37.65 -37.01 -33.82
N TYR A 256 37.00 -37.25 -34.95
CA TYR A 256 36.80 -36.27 -36.04
C TYR A 256 35.34 -36.19 -36.46
N GLY A 257 34.83 -34.95 -36.52
CA GLY A 257 33.52 -34.60 -37.09
C GLY A 257 33.65 -34.17 -38.55
N LEU A 258 32.92 -33.13 -38.95
CA LEU A 258 33.03 -32.52 -40.29
C LEU A 258 34.22 -31.55 -40.37
N GLY A 259 35.41 -32.05 -40.69
CA GLY A 259 36.62 -31.25 -40.91
C GLY A 259 37.26 -30.66 -39.65
N MET A 260 36.82 -31.10 -38.46
CA MET A 260 37.30 -30.66 -37.15
C MET A 260 37.53 -31.86 -36.25
N LYS A 261 38.54 -31.77 -35.37
CA LYS A 261 38.72 -32.69 -34.25
C LYS A 261 37.66 -32.39 -33.18
N VAL A 262 37.08 -33.45 -32.62
CA VAL A 262 36.14 -33.40 -31.49
C VAL A 262 36.92 -33.71 -30.21
N PHE A 263 36.81 -32.83 -29.23
CA PHE A 263 37.48 -32.90 -27.94
C PHE A 263 36.43 -33.16 -26.86
N GLU A 264 36.65 -34.15 -26.01
CA GLU A 264 35.77 -34.44 -24.88
C GLU A 264 36.47 -34.04 -23.58
N PHE A 265 35.81 -33.22 -22.77
CA PHE A 265 36.35 -32.76 -21.49
C PHE A 265 35.43 -33.17 -20.34
N SER A 266 35.97 -33.96 -19.40
CA SER A 266 35.25 -34.34 -18.17
C SER A 266 34.82 -33.10 -17.38
N ARG A 267 33.63 -33.15 -16.76
CA ARG A 267 33.22 -32.14 -15.79
C ARG A 267 33.73 -32.48 -14.39
N VAL A 268 34.18 -31.47 -13.63
CA VAL A 268 34.58 -31.60 -12.22
C VAL A 268 33.45 -32.16 -11.36
N ASN A 269 32.20 -31.81 -11.66
CA ASN A 269 31.01 -32.29 -10.97
C ASN A 269 30.52 -33.70 -11.40
N GLY A 270 31.27 -34.41 -12.25
CA GLY A 270 30.89 -35.74 -12.76
C GLY A 270 29.71 -35.77 -13.74
N GLY A 271 29.17 -34.60 -14.12
CA GLY A 271 28.12 -34.49 -15.14
C GLY A 271 28.62 -34.84 -16.55
N LYS A 272 27.69 -34.86 -17.53
CA LYS A 272 27.99 -35.18 -18.93
C LYS A 272 29.21 -34.38 -19.43
N PRO A 273 30.22 -35.03 -20.04
CA PRO A 273 31.37 -34.35 -20.65
C PRO A 273 30.97 -33.23 -21.62
N LEU A 274 31.81 -32.19 -21.67
CA LEU A 274 31.72 -31.08 -22.59
C LEU A 274 32.28 -31.46 -23.97
N THR A 275 31.70 -30.88 -25.03
CA THR A 275 32.06 -31.20 -26.42
C THR A 275 32.74 -30.00 -27.08
N GLY A 276 34.07 -30.00 -27.11
CA GLY A 276 34.84 -29.04 -27.89
C GLY A 276 34.93 -29.45 -29.37
N VAL A 277 34.86 -28.49 -30.29
CA VAL A 277 35.18 -28.69 -31.71
C VAL A 277 36.21 -27.69 -32.19
N GLY A 278 37.23 -28.17 -32.91
CA GLY A 278 38.31 -27.32 -33.41
C GLY A 278 39.43 -28.09 -34.09
N HIS A 279 40.63 -27.52 -34.12
CA HIS A 279 41.81 -28.23 -34.64
C HIS A 279 43.09 -27.85 -33.90
N ALA A 280 44.01 -28.81 -33.82
CA ALA A 280 45.37 -28.62 -33.34
C ALA A 280 46.35 -28.67 -34.53
N GLY A 281 47.37 -27.81 -34.50
CA GLY A 281 48.46 -27.76 -35.46
C GLY A 281 49.75 -28.37 -34.91
N VAL A 282 50.65 -28.76 -35.83
CA VAL A 282 51.97 -29.30 -35.51
C VAL A 282 52.75 -28.31 -34.62
N GLY A 283 53.41 -28.83 -33.57
CA GLY A 283 54.20 -28.02 -32.65
C GLY A 283 53.42 -27.26 -31.57
N GLY A 284 52.09 -27.42 -31.50
CA GLY A 284 51.31 -27.06 -30.32
C GLY A 284 50.36 -25.88 -30.45
N SER A 285 50.18 -25.27 -31.63
CA SER A 285 49.07 -24.32 -31.82
C SER A 285 47.71 -25.07 -31.78
N ILE A 286 46.66 -24.46 -31.21
CA ILE A 286 45.32 -25.05 -31.15
C ILE A 286 44.25 -23.95 -31.14
N GLY A 287 43.11 -24.21 -31.76
CA GLY A 287 41.90 -23.39 -31.60
C GLY A 287 40.66 -24.28 -31.56
N LEU A 288 39.70 -23.93 -30.72
CA LEU A 288 38.44 -24.68 -30.56
C LEU A 288 37.34 -23.82 -29.92
N VAL A 289 36.10 -24.28 -30.04
CA VAL A 289 34.93 -23.75 -29.32
C VAL A 289 34.25 -24.87 -28.52
N ILE A 290 33.79 -24.52 -27.32
CA ILE A 290 32.99 -25.37 -26.43
C ILE A 290 31.61 -24.68 -26.28
N PRO A 291 30.61 -25.06 -27.09
CA PRO A 291 29.31 -24.40 -27.09
C PRO A 291 28.63 -24.42 -25.72
N GLU A 292 28.78 -25.52 -24.95
CA GLU A 292 28.12 -25.67 -23.63
C GLU A 292 28.79 -24.85 -22.50
N LEU A 293 29.92 -24.19 -22.76
CA LEU A 293 30.55 -23.22 -21.84
C LEU A 293 30.44 -21.77 -22.33
N GLY A 294 30.03 -21.53 -23.58
CA GLY A 294 30.10 -20.18 -24.17
C GLY A 294 31.54 -19.72 -24.50
N ILE A 295 32.49 -20.64 -24.71
CA ILE A 295 33.92 -20.28 -24.86
C ILE A 295 34.46 -20.68 -26.23
N GLY A 296 34.89 -19.69 -27.02
CA GLY A 296 35.80 -19.86 -28.16
C GLY A 296 37.21 -19.44 -27.76
N MET A 297 38.19 -20.31 -27.95
CA MET A 297 39.56 -20.13 -27.46
C MET A 297 40.61 -20.54 -28.50
N ALA A 298 41.81 -19.95 -28.39
CA ALA A 298 42.96 -20.35 -29.20
C ALA A 298 44.29 -20.06 -28.49
N VAL A 299 45.29 -20.88 -28.78
CA VAL A 299 46.69 -20.70 -28.42
C VAL A 299 47.52 -20.81 -29.70
N THR A 300 48.28 -19.78 -30.02
CA THR A 300 49.18 -19.75 -31.19
C THR A 300 50.62 -19.66 -30.72
N VAL A 301 51.48 -20.60 -31.12
CA VAL A 301 52.90 -20.63 -30.76
C VAL A 301 53.79 -20.49 -31.99
N ASN A 302 54.94 -19.82 -31.83
CA ASN A 302 55.97 -19.73 -32.86
C ASN A 302 57.21 -20.58 -32.53
N GLN A 303 57.46 -20.91 -31.26
CA GLN A 303 58.40 -21.97 -30.88
C GLN A 303 57.62 -23.29 -30.72
N LEU A 304 57.88 -24.24 -31.62
CA LEU A 304 57.18 -25.51 -31.72
C LEU A 304 57.72 -26.52 -30.70
N GLU A 305 56.83 -27.08 -29.87
CA GLU A 305 57.13 -28.13 -28.89
C GLU A 305 56.15 -29.30 -29.00
N MET A 306 56.64 -30.55 -28.94
CA MET A 306 55.80 -31.77 -29.04
C MET A 306 55.36 -32.33 -27.67
N ASN A 307 55.23 -31.45 -26.66
CA ASN A 307 54.97 -31.80 -25.26
C ASN A 307 53.58 -31.38 -24.74
N GLY A 308 52.71 -30.88 -25.63
CA GLY A 308 51.30 -30.60 -25.35
C GLY A 308 51.00 -29.42 -24.41
N GLN A 309 51.88 -28.42 -24.28
CA GLN A 309 51.65 -27.29 -23.37
C GLN A 309 50.32 -26.55 -23.64
N ALA A 310 49.96 -26.31 -24.90
CA ALA A 310 48.70 -25.64 -25.23
C ALA A 310 47.47 -26.47 -24.83
N SER A 311 47.53 -27.80 -24.91
CA SER A 311 46.46 -28.68 -24.41
C SER A 311 46.28 -28.55 -22.89
N LYS A 312 47.36 -28.30 -22.14
CA LYS A 312 47.29 -28.00 -20.70
C LYS A 312 46.68 -26.62 -20.43
N ALA A 313 47.02 -25.61 -21.24
CA ALA A 313 46.43 -24.28 -21.14
C ALA A 313 44.91 -24.31 -21.43
N VAL A 314 44.49 -25.05 -22.47
CA VAL A 314 43.08 -25.34 -22.78
C VAL A 314 42.38 -25.99 -21.58
N LEU A 315 42.96 -27.05 -21.00
CA LEU A 315 42.39 -27.73 -19.83
C LEU A 315 42.28 -26.80 -18.61
N ALA A 316 43.28 -25.96 -18.35
CA ALA A 316 43.25 -25.00 -17.24
C ALA A 316 42.07 -24.02 -17.36
N VAL A 317 41.88 -23.40 -18.54
CA VAL A 317 40.75 -22.49 -18.80
C VAL A 317 39.40 -23.20 -18.67
N ILE A 318 39.32 -24.47 -19.07
CA ILE A 318 38.10 -25.28 -18.92
C ILE A 318 37.79 -25.57 -17.44
N PHE A 319 38.78 -25.91 -16.62
CA PHE A 319 38.58 -26.12 -15.19
C PHE A 319 38.21 -24.82 -14.46
N GLU A 320 38.83 -23.70 -14.82
CA GLU A 320 38.50 -22.38 -14.28
C GLU A 320 37.05 -21.97 -14.62
N ALA A 321 36.64 -22.09 -15.88
CA ALA A 321 35.28 -21.81 -16.30
C ALA A 321 34.22 -22.72 -15.64
N GLN A 322 34.54 -24.02 -15.45
CA GLN A 322 33.66 -24.94 -14.74
C GLN A 322 33.51 -24.58 -13.25
N ALA A 323 34.55 -24.09 -12.60
CA ALA A 323 34.48 -23.61 -11.21
C ALA A 323 33.56 -22.38 -11.11
N GLN A 324 33.77 -21.38 -11.96
CA GLN A 324 32.95 -20.16 -12.00
C GLN A 324 31.46 -20.46 -12.25
N LEU A 325 31.14 -21.38 -13.18
CA LEU A 325 29.76 -21.81 -13.41
C LEU A 325 29.16 -22.55 -12.20
N SER A 326 29.95 -23.37 -11.50
CA SER A 326 29.47 -24.09 -10.31
C SER A 326 29.13 -23.14 -9.15
N GLU A 327 29.91 -22.06 -8.96
CA GLU A 327 29.58 -20.99 -8.02
C GLU A 327 28.32 -20.22 -8.44
N LEU A 328 28.17 -19.94 -9.74
CA LEU A 328 26.99 -19.26 -10.29
C LEU A 328 25.71 -20.08 -10.12
N ASP A 329 25.75 -21.39 -10.40
CA ASP A 329 24.62 -22.31 -10.23
C ASP A 329 24.17 -22.38 -8.75
N LEU A 330 25.13 -22.43 -7.81
CA LEU A 330 24.84 -22.36 -6.37
C LEU A 330 24.18 -21.03 -5.96
N ALA A 331 24.68 -19.90 -6.49
CA ALA A 331 24.11 -18.59 -6.23
C ALA A 331 22.69 -18.43 -6.83
N ILE A 332 22.46 -18.99 -8.03
CA ILE A 332 21.14 -19.03 -8.68
C ILE A 332 20.17 -19.90 -7.89
N ALA A 333 20.59 -21.07 -7.40
CA ALA A 333 19.76 -21.93 -6.57
C ALA A 333 19.35 -21.24 -5.25
N ALA A 334 20.32 -20.65 -4.53
CA ALA A 334 20.06 -19.91 -3.29
C ALA A 334 19.15 -18.68 -3.51
N ARG A 335 19.29 -17.98 -4.64
CA ARG A 335 18.41 -16.86 -5.01
C ARG A 335 17.00 -17.35 -5.37
N SER A 336 16.88 -18.48 -6.07
CA SER A 336 15.59 -19.06 -6.47
C SER A 336 14.77 -19.51 -5.26
N GLU A 337 15.42 -20.10 -4.25
CA GLU A 337 14.72 -20.51 -3.02
C GLU A 337 14.29 -19.29 -2.19
N ARG A 338 15.11 -18.23 -2.12
CA ARG A 338 14.68 -16.94 -1.56
C ARG A 338 13.44 -16.37 -2.27
N VAL A 339 13.39 -16.42 -3.61
CA VAL A 339 12.20 -15.97 -4.34
C VAL A 339 10.96 -16.76 -3.94
N ARG A 340 11.05 -18.09 -3.81
CA ARG A 340 9.92 -18.92 -3.32
C ARG A 340 9.47 -18.59 -1.90
N LEU A 341 10.40 -18.25 -1.00
CA LEU A 341 10.07 -17.83 0.36
C LEU A 341 9.34 -16.49 0.34
N ASN A 342 9.88 -15.50 -0.38
CA ASN A 342 9.23 -14.20 -0.56
C ASN A 342 7.85 -14.30 -1.27
N GLU A 343 7.66 -15.23 -2.21
CA GLU A 343 6.37 -15.50 -2.84
C GLU A 343 5.33 -16.05 -1.86
N ARG A 344 5.74 -16.90 -0.89
CA ARG A 344 4.86 -17.39 0.18
C ARG A 344 4.48 -16.27 1.15
N GLU A 345 5.46 -15.52 1.65
CA GLU A 345 5.22 -14.35 2.52
C GLU A 345 4.26 -13.34 1.86
N TYR A 346 4.43 -13.08 0.56
CA TYR A 346 3.54 -12.19 -0.19
C TYR A 346 2.10 -12.74 -0.28
N VAL A 347 1.92 -14.05 -0.44
CA VAL A 347 0.58 -14.68 -0.44
C VAL A 347 -0.08 -14.62 0.94
N GLU A 348 0.68 -14.82 2.02
CA GLU A 348 0.15 -14.70 3.40
C GLU A 348 -0.27 -13.26 3.71
N VAL A 349 0.61 -12.28 3.45
CA VAL A 349 0.30 -10.84 3.61
C VAL A 349 -0.86 -10.40 2.71
N ARG A 350 -1.05 -11.02 1.53
CA ARG A 350 -2.19 -10.74 0.65
C ARG A 350 -3.52 -11.16 1.29
N VAL A 351 -3.57 -12.33 1.94
CA VAL A 351 -4.76 -12.82 2.64
C VAL A 351 -5.11 -11.92 3.84
N GLU A 352 -4.10 -11.48 4.61
CA GLU A 352 -4.31 -10.53 5.71
C GLU A 352 -4.83 -9.17 5.20
N TYR A 353 -4.25 -8.66 4.10
CA TYR A 353 -4.67 -7.40 3.49
C TYR A 353 -6.13 -7.47 2.97
N ASP A 354 -6.49 -8.51 2.23
CA ASP A 354 -7.84 -8.67 1.67
C ASP A 354 -8.89 -8.84 2.81
N ALA A 355 -8.51 -9.49 3.93
CA ALA A 355 -9.34 -9.56 5.14
C ALA A 355 -9.51 -8.20 5.83
N LEU A 356 -8.41 -7.43 5.99
CA LEU A 356 -8.44 -6.07 6.55
C LEU A 356 -9.24 -5.09 5.67
N ALA A 357 -9.17 -5.22 4.34
CA ALA A 357 -9.96 -4.42 3.41
C ALA A 357 -11.46 -4.70 3.58
N SER A 358 -11.85 -5.98 3.67
CA SER A 358 -13.23 -6.41 3.92
C SER A 358 -13.76 -5.90 5.27
N ALA A 359 -12.97 -6.00 6.34
CA ALA A 359 -13.33 -5.48 7.67
C ALA A 359 -13.53 -3.95 7.67
N ASN A 360 -12.65 -3.20 7.00
CA ASN A 360 -12.80 -1.74 6.85
C ASN A 360 -14.06 -1.36 6.04
N GLN A 361 -14.41 -2.16 5.02
CA GLN A 361 -15.63 -1.94 4.24
C GLN A 361 -16.89 -2.16 5.09
N ALA A 362 -16.93 -3.20 5.92
CA ALA A 362 -18.03 -3.46 6.84
C ALA A 362 -18.18 -2.34 7.89
N LEU A 363 -17.09 -1.95 8.55
CA LEU A 363 -17.06 -0.81 9.50
C LEU A 363 -17.54 0.50 8.86
N SER A 364 -17.19 0.74 7.59
CA SER A 364 -17.64 1.92 6.84
C SER A 364 -19.15 1.91 6.58
N GLN A 365 -19.75 0.74 6.31
CA GLN A 365 -21.19 0.57 6.14
C GLN A 365 -21.95 0.75 7.47
N GLU A 366 -21.41 0.22 8.57
CA GLU A 366 -21.99 0.38 9.90
C GLU A 366 -21.93 1.83 10.39
N LEU A 367 -20.82 2.53 10.14
CA LEU A 367 -20.69 3.98 10.38
C LEU A 367 -21.68 4.80 9.54
N ALA A 368 -21.87 4.47 8.27
CA ALA A 368 -22.85 5.15 7.41
C ALA A 368 -24.29 4.93 7.91
N THR A 369 -24.62 3.70 8.31
CA THR A 369 -25.93 3.34 8.87
C THR A 369 -26.19 4.07 10.20
N THR A 370 -25.19 4.10 11.08
CA THR A 370 -25.25 4.81 12.37
C THR A 370 -25.43 6.32 12.18
N ARG A 371 -24.69 6.93 11.26
CA ARG A 371 -24.85 8.36 10.88
C ARG A 371 -26.25 8.66 10.35
N SER A 372 -26.83 7.77 9.54
CA SER A 372 -28.20 7.90 9.04
C SER A 372 -29.21 7.90 10.19
N ARG A 373 -29.07 6.98 11.14
CA ARG A 373 -29.95 6.90 12.32
C ARG A 373 -29.85 8.15 13.20
N ILE A 374 -28.64 8.65 13.46
CA ILE A 374 -28.40 9.89 14.21
C ILE A 374 -29.04 11.10 13.49
N ALA A 375 -28.92 11.19 12.17
CA ALA A 375 -29.55 12.28 11.40
C ALA A 375 -31.08 12.23 11.48
N GLN A 376 -31.67 11.03 11.45
CA GLN A 376 -33.11 10.82 11.60
C GLN A 376 -33.60 11.15 13.03
N GLU A 377 -32.88 10.72 14.07
CA GLU A 377 -33.14 11.08 15.47
C GLU A 377 -33.07 12.61 15.66
N GLN A 378 -32.03 13.27 15.12
CA GLN A 378 -31.90 14.74 15.15
C GLN A 378 -32.98 15.48 14.36
N GLN A 379 -33.57 14.86 13.32
CA GLN A 379 -34.73 15.43 12.63
C GLN A 379 -36.00 15.30 13.48
N GLY A 380 -36.19 14.16 14.15
CA GLY A 380 -37.28 13.95 15.10
C GLY A 380 -37.26 14.93 16.28
N CYS A 381 -36.08 15.13 16.90
CA CYS A 381 -35.93 16.11 17.99
C CYS A 381 -36.31 17.53 17.53
N ARG A 382 -35.84 17.98 16.36
CA ARG A 382 -36.16 19.33 15.84
C ARG A 382 -37.64 19.50 15.51
N ALA A 383 -38.32 18.46 15.04
CA ALA A 383 -39.77 18.49 14.84
C ALA A 383 -40.51 18.62 16.18
N ALA A 384 -40.12 17.87 17.21
CA ALA A 384 -40.70 17.96 18.55
C ALA A 384 -40.40 19.31 19.24
N GLU A 385 -39.24 19.93 18.99
CA GLU A 385 -38.91 21.29 19.44
C GLU A 385 -39.83 22.33 18.79
N GLN A 386 -40.16 22.18 17.50
CA GLN A 386 -41.10 23.06 16.80
C GLN A 386 -42.53 22.89 17.33
N GLU A 387 -43.01 21.65 17.48
CA GLU A 387 -44.34 21.34 18.04
C GLU A 387 -44.49 21.88 19.47
N LEU A 388 -43.45 21.73 20.32
CA LEU A 388 -43.42 22.32 21.65
C LEU A 388 -43.45 23.85 21.61
N HIS A 389 -42.80 24.49 20.64
CA HIS A 389 -42.81 25.94 20.50
C HIS A 389 -44.18 26.48 20.05
N GLU A 390 -44.86 25.77 19.15
CA GLU A 390 -46.23 26.08 18.75
C GLU A 390 -47.21 25.94 19.93
N LEU A 391 -47.13 24.83 20.68
CA LEU A 391 -47.94 24.61 21.88
C LEU A 391 -47.69 25.67 22.98
N GLN A 392 -46.43 26.07 23.21
CA GLN A 392 -46.12 27.18 24.12
C GLN A 392 -46.68 28.52 23.63
N THR A 393 -46.74 28.75 22.32
CA THR A 393 -47.29 29.98 21.75
C THR A 393 -48.81 30.02 21.87
N GLN A 394 -49.49 28.89 21.63
CA GLN A 394 -50.92 28.73 21.87
C GLN A 394 -51.29 28.93 23.35
N LEU A 395 -50.49 28.37 24.27
CA LEU A 395 -50.70 28.53 25.71
C LEU A 395 -50.65 30.01 26.13
N ARG A 396 -49.60 30.75 25.72
CA ARG A 396 -49.47 32.19 26.05
C ARG A 396 -50.61 33.03 25.48
N ALA A 397 -51.15 32.67 24.31
CA ALA A 397 -52.30 33.35 23.74
C ALA A 397 -53.56 33.15 24.61
N GLY A 398 -53.83 31.91 25.04
CA GLY A 398 -54.93 31.60 25.96
C GLY A 398 -54.77 32.22 27.36
N GLU A 399 -53.53 32.28 27.88
CA GLU A 399 -53.22 32.98 29.14
C GLU A 399 -53.51 34.49 29.05
N ALA A 400 -53.20 35.12 27.91
CA ALA A 400 -53.48 36.53 27.68
C ALA A 400 -54.98 36.82 27.51
N GLU A 401 -55.71 35.96 26.79
CA GLU A 401 -57.16 36.05 26.62
C GLU A 401 -57.89 35.89 27.98
N PHE A 402 -57.53 34.86 28.74
CA PHE A 402 -58.06 34.65 30.09
C PHE A 402 -57.71 35.80 31.06
N GLY A 403 -56.51 36.38 30.94
CA GLY A 403 -56.11 37.57 31.69
C GLY A 403 -57.00 38.78 31.42
N ALA A 404 -57.35 39.03 30.15
CA ALA A 404 -58.25 40.11 29.75
C ALA A 404 -59.69 39.90 30.27
N ASP A 405 -60.19 38.67 30.25
CA ASP A 405 -61.49 38.31 30.83
C ASP A 405 -61.52 38.53 32.35
N VAL A 406 -60.46 38.14 33.07
CA VAL A 406 -60.34 38.39 34.52
C VAL A 406 -60.31 39.88 34.83
N GLU A 407 -59.60 40.70 34.04
CA GLU A 407 -59.59 42.16 34.22
C GLU A 407 -60.96 42.79 33.91
N SER A 408 -61.64 42.33 32.86
CA SER A 408 -63.02 42.72 32.52
C SER A 408 -63.99 42.46 33.68
N ILE A 409 -63.93 41.26 34.26
CA ILE A 409 -64.73 40.86 35.44
C ILE A 409 -64.39 41.74 36.66
N GLN A 410 -63.10 42.01 36.92
CA GLN A 410 -62.70 42.88 38.03
C GLN A 410 -63.22 44.31 37.88
N ASN A 411 -63.12 44.90 36.69
CA ASN A 411 -63.61 46.25 36.42
C ASN A 411 -65.14 46.33 36.58
N ARG A 412 -65.87 45.30 36.13
CA ARG A 412 -67.32 45.18 36.34
C ARG A 412 -67.70 45.03 37.83
N ARG A 413 -66.86 44.34 38.63
CA ARG A 413 -67.01 44.25 40.09
C ARG A 413 -66.81 45.61 40.78
N ARG A 414 -65.77 46.36 40.41
CA ARG A 414 -65.48 47.70 40.96
C ARG A 414 -66.63 48.69 40.69
N ALA A 415 -67.25 48.62 39.51
CA ALA A 415 -68.43 49.43 39.19
C ALA A 415 -69.62 49.13 40.11
N LEU A 416 -69.94 47.84 40.30
CA LEU A 416 -71.02 47.40 41.22
C LEU A 416 -70.75 47.81 42.68
N GLU A 417 -69.50 47.71 43.14
CA GLU A 417 -69.11 48.17 44.48
C GLU A 417 -69.32 49.69 44.68
N ALA A 418 -69.14 50.50 43.63
CA ALA A 418 -69.38 51.95 43.71
C ALA A 418 -70.89 52.24 43.86
N THR A 419 -71.73 51.67 42.99
CA THR A 419 -73.19 51.84 43.06
C THR A 419 -73.78 51.35 44.39
N LEU A 420 -73.21 50.28 44.98
CA LEU A 420 -73.61 49.79 46.29
C LEU A 420 -73.31 50.79 47.43
N ARG A 421 -72.21 51.55 47.34
CA ARG A 421 -71.88 52.60 48.33
C ARG A 421 -72.80 53.81 48.21
N GLU A 422 -73.09 54.26 46.99
CA GLU A 422 -74.01 55.37 46.73
C GLU A 422 -75.43 55.08 47.26
N THR A 423 -75.95 53.89 46.94
CA THR A 423 -77.28 53.44 47.44
C THR A 423 -77.30 53.25 48.96
N SER A 424 -76.22 52.73 49.56
CA SER A 424 -76.10 52.63 51.02
C SER A 424 -76.08 54.01 51.71
N ALA A 425 -75.37 54.99 51.14
CA ALA A 425 -75.33 56.35 51.67
C ALA A 425 -76.70 57.05 51.59
N ALA A 426 -77.46 56.82 50.52
CA ALA A 426 -78.82 57.35 50.37
C ALA A 426 -79.79 56.80 51.43
N MET A 427 -79.72 55.50 51.75
CA MET A 427 -80.54 54.90 52.81
C MET A 427 -80.21 55.49 54.20
N ALA A 428 -78.91 55.63 54.52
CA ALA A 428 -78.47 56.18 55.79
C ALA A 428 -78.91 57.64 56.03
N ALA A 429 -79.10 58.43 54.97
CA ALA A 429 -79.67 59.77 55.07
C ALA A 429 -81.17 59.73 55.44
N SER A 430 -81.94 58.85 54.79
CA SER A 430 -83.38 58.67 55.03
C SER A 430 -83.70 58.19 56.45
N ASP A 431 -82.92 57.23 56.98
CA ASP A 431 -83.10 56.73 58.35
C ASP A 431 -82.89 57.82 59.42
N LYS A 432 -81.95 58.75 59.17
CA LYS A 432 -81.70 59.89 60.05
C LYS A 432 -82.86 60.87 60.05
N GLU A 433 -83.39 61.21 58.87
CA GLU A 433 -84.54 62.12 58.74
C GLU A 433 -85.79 61.54 59.43
N ALA A 434 -86.00 60.22 59.32
CA ALA A 434 -87.05 59.52 60.06
C ALA A 434 -86.81 59.47 61.59
N ALA A 435 -85.58 59.62 62.09
CA ALA A 435 -85.30 59.66 63.53
C ALA A 435 -85.73 60.99 64.17
N ASP A 436 -85.42 62.13 63.55
CA ASP A 436 -85.74 63.46 64.09
C ASP A 436 -87.26 63.69 64.22
N VAL A 437 -88.07 63.19 63.28
CA VAL A 437 -89.54 63.24 63.33
C VAL A 437 -90.10 62.47 64.54
N ARG A 438 -89.48 61.33 64.90
CA ARG A 438 -89.89 60.52 66.06
C ARG A 438 -89.56 61.24 67.38
N ALA A 439 -88.45 61.96 67.45
CA ALA A 439 -88.09 62.77 68.62
C ALA A 439 -89.09 63.93 68.87
N GLN A 440 -89.51 64.64 67.82
CA GLN A 440 -90.51 65.71 67.95
C GLN A 440 -91.87 65.18 68.43
N THR A 441 -92.30 64.03 67.93
CA THR A 441 -93.58 63.41 68.29
C THR A 441 -93.68 63.10 69.79
N LEU A 442 -92.61 62.51 70.36
CA LEU A 442 -92.55 62.18 71.79
C LEU A 442 -92.59 63.43 72.69
N GLY A 443 -91.95 64.53 72.27
CA GLY A 443 -91.96 65.79 73.02
C GLY A 443 -93.35 66.41 73.17
N LEU A 444 -94.21 66.27 72.15
CA LEU A 444 -95.59 66.76 72.17
C LEU A 444 -96.51 65.89 73.06
N GLN A 445 -96.28 64.58 73.13
CA GLN A 445 -97.07 63.70 74.01
C GLN A 445 -96.87 64.04 75.49
N ALA A 446 -95.62 64.26 75.93
CA ALA A 446 -95.30 64.58 77.33
C ALA A 446 -95.96 65.90 77.81
N GLN A 447 -96.12 66.89 76.94
CA GLN A 447 -96.82 68.15 77.27
C GLN A 447 -98.33 67.95 77.49
N LEU A 448 -98.92 66.95 76.83
CA LEU A 448 -100.36 66.68 76.86
C LEU A 448 -100.77 65.95 78.15
N GLU A 449 -99.92 65.08 78.69
CA GLU A 449 -100.15 64.40 79.97
C GLU A 449 -100.17 65.38 81.16
N VAL A 450 -99.24 66.33 81.20
CA VAL A 450 -99.16 67.37 82.25
C VAL A 450 -100.43 68.24 82.31
N LEU A 451 -101.00 68.59 81.15
CA LEU A 451 -102.22 69.40 81.08
C LEU A 451 -103.47 68.65 81.55
N ASN A 452 -103.54 67.32 81.37
CA ASN A 452 -104.66 66.53 81.86
C ASN A 452 -104.62 66.40 83.40
N ALA A 453 -103.45 66.15 84.00
CA ALA A 453 -103.30 66.04 85.45
C ALA A 453 -103.77 67.31 86.19
N ALA A 454 -103.39 68.49 85.70
CA ALA A 454 -103.79 69.77 86.27
C ALA A 454 -105.31 70.07 86.16
N ARG A 455 -106.00 69.47 85.17
CA ARG A 455 -107.46 69.61 85.01
C ARG A 455 -108.22 68.83 86.07
N ASP A 456 -107.79 67.60 86.34
CA ASP A 456 -108.56 66.66 87.15
C ASP A 456 -108.46 66.99 88.66
N GLU A 457 -107.33 67.55 89.12
CA GLU A 457 -107.22 68.13 90.47
C GLU A 457 -108.23 69.29 90.69
N LEU A 458 -108.43 70.14 89.67
CA LEU A 458 -109.33 71.30 89.78
C LEU A 458 -110.80 70.89 89.96
N GLN A 459 -111.22 69.80 89.30
CA GLN A 459 -112.60 69.30 89.41
C GLN A 459 -112.90 68.74 90.80
N VAL A 460 -111.93 68.06 91.44
CA VAL A 460 -112.09 67.52 92.80
C VAL A 460 -112.27 68.66 93.83
N GLN A 461 -111.51 69.74 93.70
CA GLN A 461 -111.59 70.88 94.64
C GLN A 461 -112.92 71.63 94.54
N GLN A 462 -113.45 71.85 93.33
CA GLN A 462 -114.76 72.50 93.16
C GLN A 462 -115.93 71.69 93.75
N PHE A 463 -115.92 70.36 93.58
CA PHE A 463 -116.99 69.50 94.08
C PHE A 463 -117.09 69.49 95.61
N GLN A 464 -115.94 69.51 96.31
CA GLN A 464 -115.92 69.50 97.78
C GLN A 464 -116.32 70.85 98.40
N ALA A 465 -115.98 71.97 97.75
CA ALA A 465 -116.40 73.30 98.22
C ALA A 465 -117.93 73.48 98.18
N SER A 466 -118.57 73.07 97.07
CA SER A 466 -120.01 73.22 96.85
C SER A 466 -120.86 72.51 97.92
N ASN A 467 -120.53 71.24 98.22
CA ASN A 467 -121.25 70.45 99.23
C ASN A 467 -121.14 71.04 100.65
N LYS A 468 -120.07 71.78 100.96
CA LYS A 468 -119.89 72.38 102.29
C LYS A 468 -120.74 73.63 102.47
N GLN A 469 -120.76 74.52 101.47
CA GLN A 469 -121.55 75.76 101.53
C GLN A 469 -123.05 75.49 101.60
N HIS A 470 -123.55 74.44 100.93
CA HIS A 470 -124.98 74.19 100.84
C HIS A 470 -125.65 73.76 102.16
N ALA A 471 -124.88 73.17 103.09
CA ALA A 471 -125.36 72.77 104.42
C ALA A 471 -125.29 73.90 105.46
N GLU A 472 -124.29 74.79 105.34
CA GLU A 472 -124.09 75.90 106.27
C GLU A 472 -125.18 76.97 106.10
N VAL A 473 -125.65 77.24 104.88
CA VAL A 473 -126.73 78.22 104.59
C VAL A 473 -128.05 77.86 105.31
N SER A 474 -128.52 76.62 105.19
CA SER A 474 -129.80 76.20 105.79
C SER A 474 -129.80 76.16 107.33
N GLN A 475 -128.63 76.27 108.00
CA GLN A 475 -128.57 76.49 109.45
C GLN A 475 -128.49 77.97 109.85
N MET A 476 -128.11 78.88 108.95
CA MET A 476 -128.07 80.32 109.25
C MET A 476 -129.42 81.01 109.06
N GLU A 477 -130.23 80.59 108.07
CA GLU A 477 -131.55 81.18 107.82
C GLU A 477 -132.50 81.02 109.02
N ALA A 478 -132.55 79.83 109.63
CA ALA A 478 -133.36 79.57 110.82
C ALA A 478 -132.89 80.28 112.10
N ARG A 479 -131.65 80.80 112.13
CA ARG A 479 -131.03 81.42 113.31
C ARG A 479 -130.98 82.95 113.22
N ALA A 480 -131.35 83.52 112.07
CA ALA A 480 -131.42 84.96 111.85
C ALA A 480 -132.64 85.62 112.50
N GLU A 481 -133.76 84.89 112.65
CA GLU A 481 -134.97 85.42 113.32
C GLU A 481 -134.82 85.48 114.85
N GLU A 482 -134.06 84.56 115.45
CA GLU A 482 -133.86 84.45 116.91
C GLU A 482 -132.89 85.52 117.44
N LEU A 483 -131.77 85.76 116.73
CA LEU A 483 -130.73 86.72 117.14
C LEU A 483 -131.11 88.20 116.90
N ALA A 484 -132.29 88.49 116.36
CA ALA A 484 -132.86 89.84 116.34
C ALA A 484 -133.31 90.30 117.74
N ALA A 485 -133.52 89.38 118.69
CA ALA A 485 -133.97 89.69 120.05
C ALA A 485 -132.82 89.88 121.06
N GLU A 486 -131.82 88.98 121.07
CA GLU A 486 -130.76 88.97 122.10
C GLU A 486 -129.72 90.10 121.96
N ALA A 487 -129.75 90.85 120.85
CA ALA A 487 -128.88 92.01 120.61
C ALA A 487 -129.05 93.16 121.63
N SER A 488 -130.01 93.07 122.57
CA SER A 488 -130.33 94.11 123.54
C SER A 488 -129.74 93.93 124.94
N GLU A 489 -129.30 92.73 125.35
CA GLU A 489 -129.10 92.45 126.80
C GLU A 489 -127.63 92.27 127.22
N LEU A 490 -126.85 91.37 126.60
CA LEU A 490 -125.50 91.03 127.05
C LEU A 490 -124.38 91.96 126.51
N ALA A 491 -124.65 93.27 126.62
CA ALA A 491 -123.61 94.29 126.69
C ALA A 491 -122.71 94.14 127.95
N GLU A 492 -123.13 93.33 128.94
CA GLU A 492 -122.33 92.92 130.11
C GLU A 492 -121.17 91.95 129.80
N ARG A 493 -120.64 92.07 128.59
CA ARG A 493 -119.22 91.92 128.24
C ARG A 493 -118.30 92.87 129.04
N HIS A 494 -118.65 93.24 130.28
CA HIS A 494 -117.81 94.03 131.16
C HIS A 494 -117.47 93.25 132.43
N ALA A 495 -116.26 92.73 132.45
CA ALA A 495 -115.67 91.95 133.52
C ALA A 495 -116.33 90.56 133.74
N GLN A 496 -115.71 89.61 134.45
CA GLN A 496 -114.35 89.60 135.00
C GLN A 496 -113.66 88.32 134.45
N VAL A 497 -112.51 88.42 133.78
CA VAL A 497 -111.15 88.47 134.36
C VAL A 497 -110.72 87.16 135.02
N LYS A 498 -109.42 86.86 134.88
CA LYS A 498 -108.74 85.60 135.25
C LYS A 498 -109.18 84.45 134.31
N SER A 499 -108.28 83.85 133.53
CA SER A 499 -107.04 83.14 133.94
C SER A 499 -107.37 81.98 134.88
N GLN A 500 -106.69 80.84 134.81
CA GLN A 500 -105.24 80.75 134.96
C GLN A 500 -104.76 79.33 134.56
N LEU A 501 -103.42 79.14 134.43
CA LEU A 501 -102.71 77.83 134.35
C LEU A 501 -102.93 77.04 133.03
N GLN A 502 -101.96 76.81 132.12
CA GLN A 502 -100.63 76.14 132.16
C GLN A 502 -100.68 74.58 132.09
N ALA A 503 -99.93 73.93 131.15
CA ALA A 503 -99.07 72.71 131.34
C ALA A 503 -98.61 71.89 130.07
N LEU A 504 -97.34 71.40 130.08
CA LEU A 504 -96.75 70.11 129.56
C LEU A 504 -96.15 69.86 128.13
N HIS A 505 -96.16 68.61 127.57
CA HIS A 505 -94.91 67.84 127.18
C HIS A 505 -95.11 66.58 126.24
N LYS A 506 -94.13 65.79 125.68
CA LYS A 506 -92.64 65.86 125.39
C LYS A 506 -92.02 64.50 124.82
N GLN A 507 -91.09 64.52 123.83
CA GLN A 507 -90.11 63.44 123.38
C GLN A 507 -90.69 62.11 122.77
N ARG A 508 -90.01 61.04 122.25
CA ARG A 508 -88.62 60.42 122.08
C ARG A 508 -88.72 59.27 120.98
N GLU A 509 -87.81 58.45 120.39
CA GLU A 509 -86.34 58.19 120.11
C GLU A 509 -86.24 57.17 118.89
N ALA A 510 -85.30 56.27 118.46
CA ALA A 510 -83.96 55.66 118.80
C ALA A 510 -83.30 54.87 117.57
N PRO A 511 -82.03 54.33 117.61
CA PRO A 511 -81.22 53.88 116.42
C PRO A 511 -80.32 52.58 116.54
N VAL A 512 -79.41 52.26 115.55
CA VAL A 512 -77.92 51.94 115.69
C VAL A 512 -77.19 51.14 114.54
N MET A 513 -76.20 51.80 113.85
CA MET A 513 -74.84 51.42 113.25
C MET A 513 -74.59 50.08 112.45
N LYS A 514 -73.40 49.66 111.89
CA LYS A 514 -71.96 50.11 111.79
C LYS A 514 -71.15 49.48 110.58
N THR A 515 -69.91 49.94 110.27
CA THR A 515 -68.87 49.43 109.27
C THR A 515 -67.41 49.69 109.80
N PRO A 516 -66.20 49.67 109.11
CA PRO A 516 -65.66 49.26 107.77
C PRO A 516 -64.77 47.96 107.84
N GLN A 517 -63.64 47.60 107.14
CA GLN A 517 -62.42 48.14 106.43
C GLN A 517 -61.85 47.11 105.38
N GLN A 518 -60.85 47.26 104.48
CA GLN A 518 -59.71 48.20 104.13
C GLN A 518 -58.31 47.95 104.82
N MET A 519 -57.08 48.14 104.29
CA MET A 519 -56.35 48.44 102.99
C MET A 519 -54.80 48.40 103.30
N ASP A 520 -53.72 48.37 102.46
CA ASP A 520 -53.39 47.88 101.09
C ASP A 520 -51.96 47.20 101.05
N GLU A 521 -50.76 47.47 100.44
CA GLU A 521 -49.97 48.36 99.50
C GLU A 521 -48.56 47.62 99.26
N ASP A 522 -47.53 47.83 98.40
CA ASP A 522 -47.15 48.56 97.13
C ASP A 522 -45.86 47.91 96.45
N ALA A 523 -44.87 48.62 95.79
CA ALA A 523 -43.78 48.10 94.90
C ALA A 523 -42.31 48.61 95.22
N PRO A 524 -41.22 48.58 94.36
CA PRO A 524 -41.02 48.73 92.88
C PRO A 524 -40.31 47.48 92.21
N ASP A 525 -39.30 47.43 91.29
CA ASP A 525 -38.30 48.35 90.65
C ASP A 525 -37.63 47.78 89.34
N PHE A 526 -36.65 48.49 88.75
CA PHE A 526 -35.92 48.26 87.45
C PHE A 526 -34.56 47.50 87.58
N SER A 527 -33.87 46.95 86.56
CA SER A 527 -34.12 46.45 85.17
C SER A 527 -32.76 45.91 84.61
N ALA A 528 -32.44 45.57 83.35
CA ALA A 528 -33.08 45.48 82.01
C ALA A 528 -32.25 44.48 81.14
N ALA A 529 -32.76 43.99 79.99
CA ALA A 529 -31.98 43.20 79.02
C ALA A 529 -32.59 43.12 77.60
N GLU A 530 -31.72 43.01 76.59
CA GLU A 530 -32.03 42.76 75.16
C GLU A 530 -30.85 42.01 74.50
N ALA A 531 -30.97 41.28 73.38
CA ALA A 531 -32.11 40.70 72.67
C ALA A 531 -31.60 39.72 71.58
N GLN A 532 -32.51 39.07 70.83
CA GLN A 532 -32.24 38.23 69.63
C GLN A 532 -31.43 36.93 69.87
N SER A 533 -31.47 35.89 69.01
CA SER A 533 -32.50 35.43 68.05
C SER A 533 -32.22 33.98 67.59
N ALA A 534 -33.28 33.26 67.19
CA ALA A 534 -33.30 32.13 66.23
C ALA A 534 -32.70 30.74 66.58
N ALA A 535 -33.24 29.75 65.84
CA ALA A 535 -32.78 28.36 65.59
C ALA A 535 -32.54 27.44 66.82
N ARG A 536 -33.51 26.60 67.24
CA ARG A 536 -34.09 25.38 66.60
C ARG A 536 -33.33 24.08 66.89
N ALA A 537 -34.10 23.04 67.21
CA ALA A 537 -33.68 21.86 67.94
C ALA A 537 -33.05 20.73 67.11
N LEU A 538 -32.46 19.82 67.89
CA LEU A 538 -31.82 18.53 67.58
C LEU A 538 -32.52 17.59 66.57
N ALA A 539 -31.67 16.68 66.08
CA ALA A 539 -31.90 15.25 65.84
C ALA A 539 -32.75 14.80 64.62
N ALA A 540 -32.02 14.35 63.59
CA ALA A 540 -32.35 13.14 62.85
C ALA A 540 -31.08 12.28 62.65
N GLU A 541 -31.28 11.00 62.37
CA GLU A 541 -30.29 9.91 62.40
C GLU A 541 -29.09 10.03 61.44
N ARG A 542 -27.87 9.65 61.87
CA ARG A 542 -27.32 8.27 61.76
C ARG A 542 -27.58 7.58 60.40
N CYS A 543 -26.77 7.89 59.38
CA CYS A 543 -26.43 6.88 58.35
C CYS A 543 -25.07 7.11 57.66
N GLY A 544 -24.07 7.53 58.43
CA GLY A 544 -22.69 7.73 57.96
C GLY A 544 -21.91 6.43 57.74
N ARG A 545 -22.47 5.45 57.00
CA ARG A 545 -21.81 4.16 56.75
C ARG A 545 -22.03 3.53 55.36
N ALA A 546 -22.65 4.26 54.43
CA ALA A 546 -22.90 3.82 53.04
C ALA A 546 -22.31 4.80 51.99
N ARG A 547 -21.28 5.58 52.35
CA ARG A 547 -20.58 6.52 51.43
C ARG A 547 -19.16 6.10 51.05
N ASN A 548 -18.53 5.18 51.77
CA ASN A 548 -17.20 4.67 51.42
C ASN A 548 -17.26 3.64 50.28
N GLU A 549 -18.39 2.95 50.10
CA GLU A 549 -18.59 1.95 49.04
C GLU A 549 -18.84 2.57 47.66
N VAL A 550 -19.13 3.87 47.58
CA VAL A 550 -19.25 4.62 46.31
C VAL A 550 -17.87 5.08 45.81
N ALA A 551 -16.99 5.51 46.72
CA ALA A 551 -15.62 5.93 46.37
C ALA A 551 -14.79 4.77 45.78
N GLU A 552 -15.03 3.52 46.20
CA GLU A 552 -14.38 2.34 45.60
C GLU A 552 -14.98 1.94 44.24
N ALA A 553 -16.16 2.46 43.87
CA ALA A 553 -16.75 2.26 42.54
C ALA A 553 -16.20 3.29 41.52
N GLU A 554 -16.02 4.55 41.94
CA GLU A 554 -15.38 5.60 41.14
C GLU A 554 -13.88 5.34 40.86
N GLN A 555 -13.27 4.38 41.59
CA GLN A 555 -11.90 3.91 41.37
C GLN A 555 -11.80 2.60 40.56
N ARG A 556 -12.92 2.16 39.95
CA ARG A 556 -12.99 1.01 39.01
C ARG A 556 -13.57 1.38 37.64
N LEU A 557 -13.75 2.67 37.39
CA LEU A 557 -14.11 3.27 36.10
C LEU A 557 -12.86 3.86 35.42
#